data_AF-A0A7Z8Y7L6-F1
#
_entry.id   AF-A0A7Z8Y7L6-F1
#
_cell.length_a   1.000
_cell.length_b   1.000
_cell.length_c   1.000
_cell.angle_alpha   90.00
_cell.angle_beta   90.00
_cell.angle_gamma   90.00
#
_symmetry.space_group_name_H-M   'P 1'
#
loop_
_entity.id
_entity.type
_entity.pdbx_description
1 polymer ?
#
loop_
_entity_poly.entity_id
_entity_poly.type
_entity_poly.pdbx_seq_one_letter_code
_entity_poly.pdbx_strand_id
1 'polypeptide(L)'
;MIAYIDEYRDRFEVEPICRVLGASLEGGFITSRDYRLAKSRPASARSIRDRMLTDELKTIHTRNYGVYGVRKMWHAARRAGWNVGRDQVARLMKIAGISGVRRGRVPVTTRSAPAPDSRPDLVGRQFKAGRPNELWVADITYVRTLSGFVYTAFVTDVFSRKIVGWATRSSMTTGALPLEALEQAIMGAKEGLDGLVHHADHGSQYTSIAYSDKLADYGI
;
A
#
# COMPACT_ATOMS: atom_id res chain seq x y z
N MET A 1 -26.27 -10.60 9.30
CA MET A 1 -27.52 -11.13 9.88
C MET A 1 -27.50 -12.65 10.02
N ILE A 2 -27.43 -13.46 8.95
CA ILE A 2 -27.39 -14.94 9.08
C ILE A 2 -26.21 -15.43 9.93
N ALA A 3 -25.00 -14.90 9.70
CA ALA A 3 -23.81 -15.28 10.48
C ALA A 3 -23.96 -15.00 11.98
N TYR A 4 -24.58 -13.87 12.36
CA TYR A 4 -24.86 -13.54 13.76
C TYR A 4 -25.86 -14.53 14.37
N ILE A 5 -26.95 -14.86 13.65
CA ILE A 5 -27.90 -15.87 14.14
C ILE A 5 -27.20 -17.23 14.27
N ASP A 6 -26.35 -17.62 13.33
CA ASP A 6 -25.59 -18.87 13.39
C ASP A 6 -24.63 -18.92 14.59
N GLU A 7 -24.04 -17.80 14.98
CA GLU A 7 -23.11 -17.70 16.11
C GLU A 7 -23.82 -17.79 17.47
N TYR A 8 -25.03 -17.23 17.58
CA TYR A 8 -25.72 -17.05 18.86
C TYR A 8 -26.96 -17.93 19.06
N ARG A 9 -27.39 -18.69 18.04
CA ARG A 9 -28.59 -19.55 18.09
C ARG A 9 -28.59 -20.58 19.22
N ASP A 10 -27.43 -21.12 19.58
CA ASP A 10 -27.35 -22.17 20.61
C ASP A 10 -27.48 -21.58 22.02
N ARG A 11 -27.28 -20.26 22.17
CA ARG A 11 -27.42 -19.55 23.44
C ARG A 11 -28.77 -18.89 23.63
N PHE A 12 -29.36 -18.34 22.56
CA PHE A 12 -30.56 -17.50 22.65
C PHE A 12 -31.73 -17.95 21.76
N GLU A 13 -31.55 -19.04 21.00
CA GLU A 13 -32.49 -19.52 20.00
C GLU A 13 -32.77 -18.52 18.85
N VAL A 14 -33.20 -19.03 17.70
CA VAL A 14 -33.35 -18.22 16.48
C VAL A 14 -34.50 -17.20 16.61
N GLU A 15 -35.61 -17.60 17.22
CA GLU A 15 -36.81 -16.75 17.32
C GLU A 15 -36.65 -15.54 18.23
N PRO A 16 -36.08 -15.66 19.45
CA PRO A 16 -35.80 -14.51 20.30
C PRO A 16 -34.83 -13.52 19.65
N ILE A 17 -33.76 -14.01 18.99
CA ILE A 17 -32.80 -13.15 18.28
C ILE A 17 -33.50 -12.36 17.17
N CYS A 18 -34.26 -13.03 16.30
CA CYS A 18 -34.98 -12.37 15.21
C CYS A 18 -36.01 -11.35 15.71
N ARG A 19 -36.71 -11.65 16.82
CA ARG A 19 -37.72 -10.77 17.42
C ARG A 19 -37.10 -9.49 17.97
N VAL A 20 -36.04 -9.61 18.77
CA VAL A 20 -35.37 -8.45 19.39
C VAL A 20 -34.74 -7.56 18.33
N LEU A 21 -33.99 -8.15 17.39
CA LEU A 21 -33.31 -7.39 16.35
C LEU A 21 -34.31 -6.74 15.37
N GLY A 22 -35.39 -7.45 15.02
CA GLY A 22 -36.45 -6.93 14.17
C GLY A 22 -37.22 -5.76 14.77
N ALA A 23 -37.37 -5.69 16.09
CA ALA A 23 -37.98 -4.55 16.77
C ALA A 23 -37.04 -3.32 16.86
N SER A 24 -35.72 -3.54 16.81
CA SER A 24 -34.71 -2.50 16.99
C SER A 24 -34.18 -1.86 15.70
N LEU A 25 -34.43 -2.47 14.53
CA LEU A 25 -33.84 -2.05 13.25
C LEU A 25 -34.90 -1.43 12.33
N GLU A 26 -34.81 -0.12 12.11
CA GLU A 26 -35.60 0.58 11.10
C GLU A 26 -35.29 0.03 9.70
N GLY A 27 -36.34 -0.28 8.92
CA GLY A 27 -36.21 -0.94 7.61
C GLY A 27 -36.32 -2.47 7.64
N GLY A 28 -36.48 -3.06 8.83
CA GLY A 28 -36.79 -4.49 9.02
C GLY A 28 -35.56 -5.39 9.17
N PHE A 29 -35.81 -6.60 9.70
CA PHE A 29 -34.79 -7.63 9.93
C PHE A 29 -35.27 -8.99 9.41
N ILE A 30 -34.35 -9.92 9.15
CA ILE A 30 -34.71 -11.26 8.68
C ILE A 30 -35.57 -12.01 9.70
N THR A 31 -36.70 -12.56 9.27
CA THR A 31 -37.56 -13.35 10.16
C THR A 31 -36.96 -14.74 10.42
N SER A 32 -37.45 -15.45 11.44
CA SER A 32 -37.04 -16.85 11.70
C SER A 32 -37.35 -17.76 10.51
N ARG A 33 -38.44 -17.48 9.78
CA ARG A 33 -38.79 -18.14 8.52
C ARG A 33 -37.78 -17.83 7.42
N ASP A 34 -37.39 -16.58 7.23
CA ASP A 34 -36.40 -16.18 6.22
C ASP A 34 -35.03 -16.75 6.51
N TYR A 35 -34.63 -16.80 7.79
CA TYR A 35 -33.41 -17.48 8.22
C TYR A 35 -33.45 -18.97 7.84
N ARG A 36 -34.52 -19.69 8.20
CA ARG A 36 -34.67 -21.12 7.85
C ARG A 36 -34.65 -21.33 6.33
N LEU A 37 -35.36 -20.49 5.58
CA LEU A 37 -35.36 -20.52 4.12
C LEU A 37 -33.97 -20.26 3.53
N ALA A 38 -33.20 -19.33 4.10
CA ALA A 38 -31.85 -19.04 3.66
C ALA A 38 -30.88 -20.19 3.96
N LYS A 39 -31.05 -20.90 5.10
CA LYS A 39 -30.26 -22.09 5.46
C LYS A 39 -30.59 -23.30 4.58
N SER A 40 -31.85 -23.47 4.20
CA SER A 40 -32.29 -24.58 3.34
C SER A 40 -32.23 -24.23 1.84
N ARG A 41 -31.82 -23.01 1.47
CA ARG A 41 -31.83 -22.57 0.08
C ARG A 41 -30.81 -23.38 -0.72
N PRO A 42 -31.22 -24.05 -1.82
CA PRO A 42 -30.26 -24.71 -2.69
C PRO A 42 -29.31 -23.68 -3.27
N ALA A 43 -28.07 -24.11 -3.55
CA ALA A 43 -27.08 -23.26 -4.16
C ALA A 43 -27.62 -22.70 -5.49
N SER A 44 -27.46 -21.39 -5.70
CA SER A 44 -27.91 -20.76 -6.94
C SER A 44 -27.14 -21.34 -8.15
N ALA A 45 -27.77 -21.33 -9.33
CA ALA A 45 -27.12 -21.76 -10.56
C ALA A 45 -25.80 -21.00 -10.83
N ARG A 46 -25.67 -19.77 -10.34
CA ARG A 46 -24.40 -19.03 -10.37
C ARG A 46 -23.36 -19.61 -9.41
N SER A 47 -23.73 -19.91 -8.16
CA SER A 47 -22.81 -20.48 -7.17
C SER A 47 -22.31 -21.87 -7.58
N ILE A 48 -23.18 -22.69 -8.19
CA ILE A 48 -22.80 -24.00 -8.73
C ILE A 48 -21.80 -23.82 -9.88
N ARG A 49 -22.11 -22.95 -10.86
CA ARG A 49 -21.21 -22.66 -11.98
C ARG A 49 -19.86 -22.07 -11.52
N ASP A 50 -19.87 -21.15 -10.58
CA ASP A 50 -18.66 -20.55 -10.03
C ASP A 50 -17.77 -21.61 -9.34
N ARG A 51 -18.34 -22.57 -8.61
CA ARG A 51 -17.58 -23.69 -8.04
C ARG A 51 -16.92 -24.54 -9.13
N MET A 52 -17.69 -24.97 -10.12
CA MET A 52 -17.15 -25.76 -11.25
C MET A 52 -16.03 -25.02 -11.99
N LEU A 53 -16.24 -23.74 -12.30
CA LEU A 53 -15.24 -22.89 -12.94
C LEU A 53 -14.00 -22.68 -12.06
N THR A 54 -14.16 -22.59 -10.74
CA THR A 54 -13.04 -22.43 -9.81
C THR A 54 -12.11 -23.63 -9.87
N ASP A 55 -12.67 -24.84 -9.86
CA ASP A 55 -11.87 -26.08 -9.92
C ASP A 55 -11.19 -26.23 -11.28
N GLU A 56 -11.88 -25.87 -12.37
CA GLU A 56 -11.29 -25.87 -13.70
C GLU A 56 -10.16 -24.84 -13.84
N LEU A 57 -10.32 -23.64 -13.28
CA LEU A 57 -9.26 -22.62 -13.25
C LEU A 57 -8.03 -23.11 -12.47
N LYS A 58 -8.20 -23.87 -11.39
CA LYS A 58 -7.07 -24.50 -10.68
C LYS A 58 -6.36 -25.53 -11.56
N THR A 59 -7.11 -26.35 -12.28
CA THR A 59 -6.55 -27.33 -13.23
C THR A 59 -5.76 -26.65 -14.35
N ILE A 60 -6.34 -25.62 -14.97
CA ILE A 60 -5.67 -24.82 -16.01
C ILE A 60 -4.41 -24.14 -15.44
N HIS A 61 -4.49 -23.56 -14.25
CA HIS A 61 -3.34 -22.89 -13.62
C HIS A 61 -2.19 -23.87 -13.35
N THR A 62 -2.51 -25.05 -12.81
CA THR A 62 -1.54 -26.13 -12.55
C THR A 62 -0.89 -26.63 -13.84
N ARG A 63 -1.68 -26.89 -14.89
CA ARG A 63 -1.16 -27.28 -16.22
C ARG A 63 -0.24 -26.23 -16.86
N ASN A 64 -0.39 -24.97 -16.45
CA ASN A 64 0.45 -23.85 -16.90
C ASN A 64 1.47 -23.44 -15.84
N TYR A 65 2.02 -24.43 -15.10
CA TYR A 65 3.11 -24.28 -14.12
C TYR A 65 2.83 -23.29 -12.98
N GLY A 66 1.56 -22.95 -12.74
CA GLY A 66 1.17 -21.97 -11.72
C GLY A 66 1.59 -20.53 -12.02
N VAL A 67 2.04 -20.21 -13.24
CA VAL A 67 2.60 -18.87 -13.56
C VAL A 67 1.59 -17.90 -14.15
N TYR A 68 0.44 -18.36 -14.62
CA TYR A 68 -0.50 -17.51 -15.34
C TYR A 68 -1.27 -16.55 -14.43
N GLY A 69 -1.14 -15.26 -14.71
CA GLY A 69 -2.00 -14.22 -14.15
C GLY A 69 -3.34 -14.11 -14.88
N VAL A 70 -4.23 -13.26 -14.34
CA VAL A 70 -5.63 -13.10 -14.76
C VAL A 70 -5.83 -13.05 -16.27
N ARG A 71 -5.05 -12.25 -17.02
CA ARG A 71 -5.20 -12.15 -18.48
C ARG A 71 -4.90 -13.47 -19.19
N LYS A 72 -3.81 -14.14 -18.82
CA LYS A 72 -3.42 -15.44 -19.42
C LYS A 72 -4.41 -16.53 -19.03
N MET A 73 -4.86 -16.55 -17.77
CA MET A 73 -5.90 -17.45 -17.30
C MET A 73 -7.22 -17.25 -18.04
N TRP A 74 -7.63 -16.00 -18.30
CA TRP A 74 -8.83 -15.70 -19.07
C TRP A 74 -8.76 -16.26 -20.49
N HIS A 75 -7.65 -16.04 -21.20
CA HIS A 75 -7.48 -16.63 -22.53
C HIS A 75 -7.38 -18.16 -22.49
N ALA A 76 -6.75 -18.75 -21.47
CA ALA A 76 -6.65 -20.19 -21.31
C ALA A 76 -8.02 -20.83 -21.04
N ALA A 77 -8.84 -20.22 -20.18
CA ALA A 77 -10.21 -20.66 -19.92
C ALA A 77 -11.08 -20.59 -21.18
N ARG A 78 -10.96 -19.51 -21.97
CA ARG A 78 -11.67 -19.40 -23.27
C ARG A 78 -11.21 -20.47 -24.27
N ARG A 79 -9.92 -20.78 -24.34
CA ARG A 79 -9.40 -21.87 -25.19
C ARG A 79 -9.86 -23.26 -24.72
N ALA A 80 -10.08 -23.43 -23.42
CA ALA A 80 -10.68 -24.64 -22.85
C ALA A 80 -12.21 -24.72 -23.03
N GLY A 81 -12.82 -23.78 -23.78
CA GLY A 81 -14.25 -23.81 -24.11
C GLY A 81 -15.15 -23.03 -23.16
N TRP A 82 -14.60 -22.35 -22.15
CA TRP A 82 -15.42 -21.61 -21.18
C TRP A 82 -15.79 -20.21 -21.66
N ASN A 83 -17.07 -19.90 -21.66
CA ASN A 83 -17.58 -18.55 -21.84
C ASN A 83 -17.52 -17.77 -20.52
N VAL A 84 -16.36 -17.17 -20.23
CA VAL A 84 -16.10 -16.41 -18.99
C VAL A 84 -15.48 -15.05 -19.26
N GLY A 85 -15.90 -14.05 -18.48
CA GLY A 85 -15.32 -12.71 -18.50
C GLY A 85 -14.00 -12.62 -17.74
N ARG A 86 -13.14 -11.67 -18.13
CA ARG A 86 -11.84 -11.43 -17.45
C ARG A 86 -12.01 -11.18 -15.95
N ASP A 87 -12.98 -10.37 -15.56
CA ASP A 87 -13.18 -9.98 -14.15
C ASP A 87 -13.83 -11.10 -13.35
N GLN A 88 -14.63 -11.95 -13.99
CA GLN A 88 -15.10 -13.20 -13.40
C GLN A 88 -13.91 -14.12 -13.10
N VAL A 89 -12.99 -14.30 -14.04
CA VAL A 89 -11.75 -15.08 -13.83
C VAL A 89 -10.93 -14.48 -12.70
N ALA A 90 -10.75 -13.16 -12.64
CA ALA A 90 -10.04 -12.50 -11.55
C ALA A 90 -10.66 -12.81 -10.17
N ARG A 91 -11.99 -12.70 -10.07
CA ARG A 91 -12.74 -13.00 -8.85
C ARG A 91 -12.62 -14.47 -8.46
N LEU A 92 -12.76 -15.40 -9.40
CA LEU A 92 -12.66 -16.83 -9.13
C LEU A 92 -11.22 -17.25 -8.78
N MET A 93 -10.21 -16.65 -9.39
CA MET A 93 -8.81 -16.85 -9.00
C MET A 93 -8.55 -16.43 -7.56
N LYS A 94 -9.13 -15.29 -7.12
CA LYS A 94 -9.07 -14.85 -5.72
C LYS A 94 -9.73 -15.85 -4.77
N ILE A 95 -10.91 -16.36 -5.12
CA ILE A 95 -11.62 -17.40 -4.34
C ILE A 95 -10.80 -18.70 -4.29
N ALA A 96 -10.13 -19.06 -5.39
CA ALA A 96 -9.30 -20.26 -5.48
C ALA A 96 -7.95 -20.14 -4.75
N GLY A 97 -7.54 -18.94 -4.34
CA GLY A 97 -6.21 -18.69 -3.78
C GLY A 97 -5.08 -18.78 -4.82
N ILE A 98 -5.37 -18.67 -6.11
CA ILE A 98 -4.37 -18.76 -7.18
C ILE A 98 -4.03 -17.39 -7.75
N SER A 99 -2.75 -17.16 -8.02
CA SER A 99 -2.24 -15.91 -8.60
C SER A 99 -1.21 -16.20 -9.68
N GLY A 100 -1.01 -15.23 -10.58
CA GLY A 100 0.07 -15.29 -11.55
C GLY A 100 1.41 -14.91 -10.93
N VAL A 101 2.49 -15.45 -11.49
CA VAL A 101 3.85 -15.07 -11.13
C VAL A 101 4.30 -13.95 -12.06
N ARG A 102 4.87 -12.87 -11.50
CA ARG A 102 5.61 -11.88 -12.28
C ARG A 102 7.07 -12.29 -12.33
N ARG A 103 7.66 -12.34 -13.53
CA ARG A 103 9.13 -12.45 -13.68
C ARG A 103 9.78 -11.17 -13.17
N GLY A 104 10.83 -11.31 -12.36
CA GLY A 104 11.60 -10.20 -11.79
C GLY A 104 11.56 -10.20 -10.27
N ARG A 105 12.61 -9.64 -9.66
CA ARG A 105 12.64 -9.36 -8.22
C ARG A 105 11.49 -8.39 -7.93
N VAL A 106 10.68 -8.66 -6.91
CA VAL A 106 9.90 -7.58 -6.29
C VAL A 106 10.94 -6.56 -5.83
N PRO A 107 10.89 -5.29 -6.26
CA PRO A 107 11.82 -4.29 -5.76
C PRO A 107 11.61 -4.23 -4.25
N VAL A 108 12.59 -4.71 -3.49
CA VAL A 108 12.63 -4.45 -2.05
C VAL A 108 13.16 -3.03 -1.96
N THR A 109 12.25 -2.06 -2.01
CA THR A 109 12.58 -0.63 -1.93
C THR A 109 13.16 -0.28 -0.56
N THR A 110 12.78 -1.05 0.46
CA THR A 110 13.15 -0.78 1.85
C THR A 110 13.40 -2.13 2.56
N ARG A 111 14.63 -2.38 3.00
CA ARG A 111 14.87 -3.36 4.06
C ARG A 111 14.92 -2.56 5.35
N SER A 112 13.89 -2.68 6.19
CA SER A 112 13.89 -2.05 7.50
C SER A 112 15.11 -2.51 8.28
N ALA A 113 15.79 -1.59 8.95
CA ALA A 113 16.86 -1.92 9.87
C ALA A 113 16.33 -2.83 10.99
N PRO A 114 17.15 -3.73 11.57
CA PRO A 114 16.72 -4.60 12.68
C PRO A 114 16.32 -3.82 13.94
N ALA A 115 16.88 -2.61 14.12
CA ALA A 115 16.57 -1.74 15.23
C ALA A 115 15.34 -0.86 14.91
N PRO A 116 14.41 -0.67 15.86
CA PRO A 116 13.36 0.34 15.74
C PRO A 116 13.98 1.71 15.54
N ASP A 117 13.49 2.48 14.55
CA ASP A 117 13.90 3.87 14.40
C ASP A 117 13.29 4.68 15.55
N SER A 118 14.14 5.33 16.34
CA SER A 118 13.75 6.14 17.49
C SER A 118 13.57 7.62 17.16
N ARG A 119 13.72 8.00 15.87
CA ARG A 119 13.57 9.40 15.45
C ARG A 119 12.10 9.84 15.53
N PRO A 120 11.82 11.00 16.13
CA PRO A 120 10.45 11.50 16.22
C PRO A 120 9.95 12.00 14.86
N ASP A 121 8.70 11.67 14.51
CA ASP A 121 7.99 12.35 13.42
C ASP A 121 7.46 13.70 13.93
N LEU A 122 8.27 14.74 13.78
CA LEU A 122 7.92 16.11 14.19
C LEU A 122 6.87 16.76 13.27
N VAL A 123 6.66 16.22 12.06
CA VAL A 123 5.74 16.79 11.06
C VAL A 123 4.33 16.27 11.25
N GLY A 124 4.15 15.01 11.66
CA GLY A 124 2.83 14.44 11.91
C GLY A 124 1.89 14.55 10.69
N ARG A 125 2.46 14.45 9.48
CA ARG A 125 1.80 14.70 8.17
C ARG A 125 1.27 16.12 7.94
N GLN A 126 1.67 17.11 8.73
CA GLN A 126 1.33 18.51 8.53
C GLN A 126 2.38 19.25 7.68
N PHE A 127 2.26 19.17 6.36
CA PHE A 127 3.16 19.86 5.42
C PHE A 127 2.75 21.32 5.17
N LYS A 128 2.68 22.10 6.25
CA LYS A 128 2.42 23.54 6.24
C LYS A 128 3.44 24.23 7.14
N ALA A 129 3.90 25.40 6.73
CA ALA A 129 4.79 26.27 7.50
C ALA A 129 4.22 27.69 7.48
N GLY A 130 4.41 28.44 8.56
CA GLY A 130 3.99 29.83 8.71
C GLY A 130 5.05 30.83 8.23
N ARG A 131 6.33 30.43 8.14
CA ARG A 131 7.42 31.27 7.64
C ARG A 131 8.48 30.46 6.86
N PRO A 132 9.33 31.12 6.04
CA PRO A 132 10.50 30.46 5.46
C PRO A 132 11.41 29.86 6.53
N ASN A 133 12.07 28.74 6.19
CA ASN A 133 13.01 28.01 7.04
C ASN A 133 12.42 27.46 8.34
N GLU A 134 11.09 27.25 8.39
CA GLU A 134 10.43 26.55 9.50
C GLU A 134 10.34 25.04 9.26
N LEU A 135 10.13 24.62 7.99
CA LEU A 135 10.07 23.22 7.60
C LEU A 135 10.70 23.02 6.23
N TRP A 136 11.74 22.19 6.19
CA TRP A 136 12.35 21.70 4.95
C TRP A 136 11.98 20.24 4.74
N VAL A 137 11.64 19.91 3.49
CA VAL A 137 11.40 18.53 3.06
C VAL A 137 12.48 18.13 2.06
N ALA A 138 13.09 16.97 2.29
CA ALA A 138 14.10 16.40 1.41
C ALA A 138 13.60 15.13 0.71
N ASP A 139 13.94 15.00 -0.57
CA ASP A 139 13.62 13.82 -1.39
C ASP A 139 14.72 13.57 -2.43
N ILE A 140 14.86 12.31 -2.86
CA ILE A 140 15.74 11.89 -3.94
C ILE A 140 14.90 11.35 -5.09
N THR A 141 15.09 11.94 -6.28
CA THR A 141 14.43 11.48 -7.50
C THR A 141 15.43 10.94 -8.53
N TYR A 142 14.90 10.15 -9.45
CA TYR A 142 15.63 9.48 -10.51
C TYR A 142 15.39 10.22 -11.82
N VAL A 143 16.42 10.84 -12.37
CA VAL A 143 16.33 11.64 -13.61
C VAL A 143 16.87 10.83 -14.78
N ARG A 144 16.04 10.66 -15.81
CA ARG A 144 16.43 10.01 -17.06
C ARG A 144 17.36 10.89 -17.87
N THR A 145 18.42 10.29 -18.41
CA THR A 145 19.35 10.91 -19.34
C THR A 145 19.53 10.02 -20.57
N LEU A 146 20.22 10.51 -21.61
CA LEU A 146 20.55 9.71 -22.78
C LEU A 146 21.52 8.55 -22.47
N SER A 147 22.33 8.67 -21.42
CA SER A 147 23.34 7.67 -21.03
C SER A 147 22.89 6.76 -19.88
N GLY A 148 21.63 6.83 -19.45
CA GLY A 148 21.11 6.08 -18.30
C GLY A 148 20.31 6.97 -17.34
N PHE A 149 20.52 6.79 -16.04
CA PHE A 149 19.85 7.60 -15.01
C PHE A 149 20.87 8.25 -14.08
N VAL A 150 20.53 9.42 -13.57
CA VAL A 150 21.22 10.08 -12.47
C VAL A 150 20.26 10.27 -11.30
N TYR A 151 20.82 10.49 -10.12
CA TYR A 151 20.07 10.73 -8.89
C TYR A 151 20.18 12.21 -8.55
N THR A 152 19.05 12.83 -8.25
CA THR A 152 18.99 14.23 -7.83
C THR A 152 18.33 14.33 -6.48
N ALA A 153 19.05 14.86 -5.49
CA ALA A 153 18.50 15.20 -4.19
C ALA A 153 18.03 16.65 -4.20
N PHE A 154 16.90 16.91 -3.56
CA PHE A 154 16.35 18.23 -3.36
C PHE A 154 16.07 18.48 -1.89
N VAL A 155 16.28 19.71 -1.44
CA VAL A 155 15.79 20.26 -0.18
C VAL A 155 14.84 21.40 -0.53
N THR A 156 13.58 21.26 -0.15
CA THR A 156 12.51 22.19 -0.48
C THR A 156 11.99 22.86 0.78
N ASP A 157 11.94 24.19 0.76
CA ASP A 157 11.27 24.96 1.82
C ASP A 157 9.75 24.89 1.64
N VAL A 158 9.03 24.42 2.66
CA VAL A 158 7.58 24.15 2.56
C VAL A 158 6.77 25.43 2.42
N PHE A 159 7.20 26.53 3.04
CA PHE A 159 6.50 27.82 2.98
C PHE A 159 6.59 28.44 1.57
N SER A 160 7.81 28.66 1.09
CA SER A 160 8.09 29.37 -0.16
C SER A 160 8.01 28.49 -1.40
N ARG A 161 8.01 27.16 -1.23
CA ARG A 161 8.14 26.15 -2.31
C ARG A 161 9.44 26.23 -3.08
N LYS A 162 10.42 27.00 -2.59
CA LYS A 162 11.72 27.13 -3.22
C LYS A 162 12.55 25.87 -2.96
N ILE A 163 13.24 25.39 -4.00
CA ILE A 163 14.35 24.46 -3.84
C ILE A 163 15.52 25.27 -3.26
N VAL A 164 15.80 25.06 -1.99
CA VAL A 164 16.84 25.79 -1.25
C VAL A 164 18.20 25.11 -1.38
N GLY A 165 18.23 23.81 -1.66
CA GLY A 165 19.45 23.08 -2.01
C GLY A 165 19.16 21.88 -2.90
N TRP A 166 20.13 21.49 -3.71
CA TRP A 166 20.05 20.36 -4.61
C TRP A 166 21.43 19.83 -4.97
N ALA A 167 21.50 18.55 -5.32
CA ALA A 167 22.73 17.95 -5.85
C ALA A 167 22.35 16.87 -6.85
N THR A 168 23.18 16.65 -7.87
CA THR A 168 22.99 15.59 -8.87
C THR A 168 24.25 14.74 -8.98
N ARG A 169 24.10 13.41 -8.90
CA ARG A 169 25.20 12.44 -8.95
C ARG A 169 24.81 11.21 -9.76
N SER A 170 25.80 10.51 -10.29
CA SER A 170 25.62 9.20 -10.93
C SER A 170 25.46 8.04 -9.93
N SER A 171 25.70 8.29 -8.63
CA SER A 171 25.52 7.31 -7.55
C SER A 171 24.72 7.90 -6.38
N MET A 172 23.98 7.04 -5.67
CA MET A 172 23.11 7.40 -4.54
C MET A 172 23.80 7.18 -3.18
N THR A 173 25.04 7.64 -3.05
CA THR A 173 25.84 7.53 -1.81
C THR A 173 25.62 8.76 -0.92
N THR A 174 25.50 8.56 0.40
CA THR A 174 25.23 9.64 1.36
C THR A 174 26.27 10.77 1.29
N GLY A 175 27.55 10.40 1.30
CA GLY A 175 28.65 11.36 1.40
C GLY A 175 28.78 12.32 0.21
N ALA A 176 27.99 12.13 -0.84
CA ALA A 176 28.06 12.97 -2.04
C ALA A 176 26.71 13.55 -2.48
N LEU A 177 25.57 12.87 -2.28
CA LEU A 177 24.30 13.34 -2.85
C LEU A 177 23.43 14.12 -1.86
N PRO A 178 22.83 13.50 -0.82
CA PRO A 178 21.95 14.21 0.11
C PRO A 178 22.70 15.25 0.93
N LEU A 179 23.96 14.98 1.31
CA LEU A 179 24.76 15.87 2.14
C LEU A 179 25.08 17.20 1.44
N GLU A 180 25.46 17.14 0.16
CA GLU A 180 25.73 18.36 -0.63
C GLU A 180 24.48 19.22 -0.82
N ALA A 181 23.33 18.59 -1.05
CA ALA A 181 22.06 19.32 -1.16
C ALA A 181 21.70 20.02 0.16
N LEU A 182 21.93 19.35 1.30
CA LEU A 182 21.73 19.92 2.63
C LEU A 182 22.71 21.07 2.90
N GLU A 183 24.00 20.89 2.62
CA GLU A 183 25.02 21.92 2.78
C GLU A 183 24.73 23.16 1.94
N GLN A 184 24.30 22.98 0.69
CA GLN A 184 23.88 24.08 -0.16
C GLN A 184 22.68 24.83 0.43
N ALA A 185 21.68 24.11 0.96
CA ALA A 185 20.50 24.71 1.59
C ALA A 185 20.88 25.55 2.82
N ILE A 186 21.70 24.99 3.70
CA ILE A 186 22.20 25.65 4.92
C ILE A 186 22.99 26.92 4.56
N MET A 187 23.95 26.82 3.64
CA MET A 187 24.75 27.97 3.20
C MET A 187 23.88 29.05 2.52
N GLY A 188 22.84 28.63 1.79
CA GLY A 188 21.92 29.54 1.11
C GLY A 188 20.96 30.28 2.04
N ALA A 189 20.58 29.68 3.18
CA ALA A 189 19.64 30.26 4.14
C ALA A 189 20.21 31.49 4.86
N LYS A 190 21.54 31.51 5.12
CA LYS A 190 22.30 32.52 5.88
C LYS A 190 21.86 32.69 7.35
N GLU A 191 20.58 32.87 7.61
CA GLU A 191 19.96 33.06 8.93
C GLU A 191 18.60 32.32 9.03
N GLY A 192 18.07 32.17 10.24
CA GLY A 192 16.71 31.66 10.48
C GLY A 192 16.57 30.13 10.45
N LEU A 193 17.67 29.40 10.70
CA LEU A 193 17.65 27.94 10.87
C LEU A 193 17.22 27.51 12.29
N ASP A 194 17.13 28.44 13.24
CA ASP A 194 16.72 28.14 14.61
C ASP A 194 15.29 27.56 14.64
N GLY A 195 15.20 26.32 15.13
CA GLY A 195 13.95 25.57 15.21
C GLY A 195 13.43 25.09 13.84
N LEU A 196 14.26 25.09 12.80
CA LEU A 196 13.94 24.48 11.52
C LEU A 196 13.71 22.98 11.71
N VAL A 197 12.60 22.46 11.23
CA VAL A 197 12.37 21.02 11.13
C VAL A 197 12.84 20.52 9.77
N HIS A 198 13.72 19.52 9.75
CA HIS A 198 14.11 18.81 8.53
C HIS A 198 13.41 17.45 8.43
N HIS A 199 12.59 17.28 7.40
CA HIS A 199 11.86 16.04 7.15
C HIS A 199 12.38 15.35 5.89
N ALA A 200 12.79 14.08 6.03
CA ALA A 200 13.18 13.22 4.92
C ALA A 200 12.56 11.83 5.11
N ASP A 201 12.59 11.02 4.06
CA ASP A 201 12.21 9.62 4.18
C ASP A 201 13.23 8.81 5.02
N HIS A 202 12.91 7.56 5.33
CA HIS A 202 13.78 6.67 6.11
C HIS A 202 14.79 5.90 5.23
N GLY A 203 15.17 6.47 4.09
CA GLY A 203 16.22 5.91 3.24
C GLY A 203 17.55 5.83 3.99
N SER A 204 18.39 4.84 3.64
CA SER A 204 19.74 4.67 4.20
C SER A 204 20.62 5.93 4.09
N GLN A 205 20.30 6.76 3.12
CA GLN A 205 20.93 8.04 2.81
C GLN A 205 20.69 9.05 3.94
N TYR A 206 19.43 9.32 4.25
CA TYR A 206 19.03 10.29 5.27
C TYR A 206 19.19 9.76 6.69
N THR A 207 19.20 8.44 6.85
CA THR A 207 19.34 7.80 8.16
C THR A 207 20.78 7.58 8.62
N SER A 208 21.76 7.90 7.79
CA SER A 208 23.18 7.70 8.06
C SER A 208 23.75 8.65 9.11
N ILE A 209 24.80 8.20 9.81
CA ILE A 209 25.49 8.97 10.86
C ILE A 209 25.96 10.33 10.33
N ALA A 210 26.66 10.35 9.19
CA ALA A 210 27.18 11.59 8.62
C ALA A 210 26.08 12.62 8.29
N TYR A 211 24.88 12.17 7.89
CA TYR A 211 23.76 13.09 7.63
C TYR A 211 23.14 13.62 8.93
N SER A 212 22.98 12.74 9.93
CA SER A 212 22.45 13.13 11.25
C SER A 212 23.41 14.04 12.02
N ASP A 213 24.71 13.77 11.99
CA ASP A 213 25.73 14.62 12.61
C ASP A 213 25.71 16.02 11.98
N LYS A 214 25.58 16.10 10.66
CA LYS A 214 25.49 17.39 9.96
C LYS A 214 24.25 18.19 10.33
N LEU A 215 23.09 17.56 10.54
CA LEU A 215 21.90 18.27 11.00
C LEU A 215 22.10 18.79 12.44
N ALA A 216 22.68 17.96 13.31
CA ALA A 216 22.98 18.31 14.70
C ALA A 216 23.98 19.47 14.82
N ASP A 217 25.01 19.53 13.96
CA ASP A 217 25.99 20.63 13.92
C ASP A 217 25.32 22.01 13.70
N TYR A 218 24.15 22.04 13.08
CA TYR A 218 23.38 23.26 12.80
C TYR A 218 22.11 23.39 13.65
N GLY A 219 21.90 22.49 14.62
CA GLY A 219 20.74 22.51 15.50
C GLY A 219 19.39 22.22 14.82
N ILE A 220 19.41 21.45 13.72
CA ILE A 220 18.26 21.07 12.88
C ILE A 220 17.79 19.65 13.22
#